data_AF-A0A7V0SD50-F1
#
_entry.id   AF-A0A7V0SD50-F1
#
_cell.length_a   1.000
_cell.length_b   1.000
_cell.length_c   1.000
_cell.angle_alpha   90.00
_cell.angle_beta   90.00
_cell.angle_gamma   90.00
#
_symmetry.space_group_name_H-M   'P 1'
#
loop_
_entity.id
_entity.type
_entity.pdbx_description
1 polymer ?
#
loop_
_entity_poly.entity_id
_entity_poly.type
_entity_poly.pdbx_seq_one_letter_code
_entity_poly.pdbx_strand_id
1 'polypeptide(L)'
;MEYLLYFIGLAIGAAAFFYLLSLYHSGRERIGKMASSPGKKPPPPMRVEPRSIFHKKHGRVAGERICPLCGSVLTRSEALYAMPVAGDRENKILILGCRHCYSENEE
;
A
#
# COMPACT_ATOMS: atom_id res chain seq x y z
N MET A 1 53.38 40.54 0.83
CA MET A 1 52.55 40.69 2.05
C MET A 1 51.06 40.69 1.73
N GLU A 2 50.61 41.36 0.66
CA GLU A 2 49.18 41.39 0.28
C GLU A 2 48.61 40.03 -0.14
N TYR A 3 49.33 39.24 -0.93
CA TYR A 3 48.91 37.89 -1.31
C TYR A 3 48.69 36.97 -0.10
N LEU A 4 49.47 37.16 0.97
CA LEU A 4 49.34 36.38 2.19
C LEU A 4 48.01 36.67 2.91
N LEU A 5 47.55 37.92 2.88
CA LEU A 5 46.24 38.31 3.40
C LEU A 5 45.09 37.73 2.55
N TYR A 6 45.25 37.68 1.22
CA TYR A 6 44.28 37.04 0.32
C TYR A 6 44.15 35.53 0.58
N PHE A 7 45.28 34.83 0.76
CA PHE A 7 45.25 33.40 1.08
C PHE A 7 44.62 33.11 2.44
N ILE A 8 44.88 33.96 3.44
CA ILE A 8 44.25 33.85 4.77
C ILE A 8 42.75 34.09 4.67
N GLY A 9 42.32 35.11 3.93
CA GLY A 9 40.89 35.39 3.69
C GLY A 9 40.18 34.23 2.99
N LEU A 10 40.82 33.64 1.98
CA LEU A 10 40.29 32.48 1.27
C LEU A 10 40.20 31.25 2.18
N ALA A 11 41.21 31.00 3.01
CA ALA A 11 41.21 29.89 3.96
C ALA A 11 40.09 30.03 5.01
N ILE A 12 39.89 31.24 5.56
CA ILE A 12 38.82 31.53 6.52
C ILE A 12 37.44 31.38 5.84
N GLY A 13 37.28 31.90 4.62
CA GLY A 13 36.04 31.78 3.86
C GLY A 13 35.68 30.33 3.55
N ALA A 14 36.66 29.53 3.10
CA ALA A 14 36.47 28.11 2.85
C ALA A 14 36.10 27.35 4.14
N ALA A 15 36.79 27.62 5.26
CA ALA A 15 36.49 27.00 6.55
C ALA A 15 35.06 27.33 7.02
N ALA A 16 34.63 28.59 6.92
CA ALA A 16 33.28 29.01 7.26
C ALA A 16 32.22 28.35 6.35
N PHE A 17 32.51 28.24 5.05
CA PHE A 17 31.63 27.60 4.08
C PHE A 17 31.45 26.10 4.36
N PHE A 18 32.54 25.37 4.61
CA PHE A 18 32.46 23.95 4.98
C PHE A 18 31.77 23.75 6.34
N TYR A 19 31.98 24.65 7.29
CA TYR A 19 31.28 24.61 8.58
C TYR A 19 29.76 24.74 8.40
N LEU A 20 29.30 25.72 7.60
CA LEU A 20 27.88 25.88 7.27
C LEU A 20 27.31 24.64 6.55
N LEU A 21 28.05 24.06 5.61
CA LEU A 21 27.65 22.82 4.94
C LEU A 21 27.52 21.65 5.91
N SER A 22 28.47 21.50 6.85
CA SER A 22 28.40 20.46 7.88
C SER A 22 27.21 20.64 8.83
N LEU A 23 26.88 21.88 9.19
CA LEU A 23 25.68 22.21 9.97
C LEU A 23 24.41 21.90 9.20
N TYR A 24 24.38 22.18 7.90
CA TYR A 24 23.24 21.87 7.04
C TYR A 24 23.03 20.35 6.90
N HIS A 25 24.11 19.59 6.67
CA HIS A 25 24.05 18.13 6.59
C HIS A 25 23.64 17.50 7.94
N SER A 26 24.26 17.94 9.04
CA SER A 26 23.93 17.50 10.41
C SER A 26 22.50 17.87 10.82
N GLY A 27 22.02 19.05 10.44
CA GLY A 27 20.64 19.48 10.65
C GLY A 27 19.65 18.62 9.87
N ARG A 28 19.95 18.31 8.60
CA ARG A 28 19.13 17.44 7.76
C ARG A 28 19.07 16.00 8.31
N GLU A 29 20.17 15.49 8.85
CA GLU A 29 20.23 14.18 9.50
C GLU A 29 19.47 14.15 10.83
N ARG A 30 19.48 15.24 11.62
CA ARG A 30 18.68 15.36 12.85
C ARG A 30 17.18 15.44 12.56
N ILE A 31 16.78 16.16 11.51
CA ILE A 31 15.38 16.20 11.04
C ILE A 31 14.95 14.82 10.51
N GLY A 32 15.84 14.12 9.78
CA GLY A 32 15.62 12.74 9.33
C GLY A 32 15.45 11.75 10.49
N LYS A 33 16.18 11.93 11.60
CA LYS A 33 16.07 11.06 12.80
C LYS A 33 14.84 11.34 13.66
N MET A 34 14.32 12.58 13.69
CA MET A 34 13.00 12.87 14.31
C MET A 34 11.83 12.32 13.47
N ALA A 35 11.96 12.25 12.15
CA ALA A 35 11.03 11.53 11.28
C ALA A 35 11.17 9.99 11.38
N SER A 36 12.22 9.51 12.05
CA SER A 36 12.58 8.09 12.19
C SER A 36 12.59 7.62 13.65
N SER A 37 11.67 8.11 14.49
CA SER A 37 11.43 7.49 15.80
C SER A 37 10.80 6.10 15.62
N PRO A 38 11.32 5.03 16.26
CA PRO A 38 10.69 3.71 16.28
C PRO A 38 9.60 3.70 17.38
N GLY A 39 8.63 4.60 17.25
CA GLY A 39 7.48 4.71 18.15
C GLY A 39 6.22 4.38 17.38
N LYS A 40 5.71 3.15 17.56
CA LYS A 40 4.41 2.62 17.08
C LYS A 40 3.89 3.31 15.82
N LYS A 41 4.34 2.84 14.66
CA LYS A 41 3.54 2.99 13.44
C LYS A 41 2.16 2.40 13.76
N PRO A 42 1.03 3.15 13.65
CA PRO A 42 -0.26 2.48 13.55
C PRO A 42 -0.12 1.43 12.44
N PRO A 43 -0.73 0.23 12.59
CA PRO A 43 -0.67 -0.77 11.53
C PRO A 43 -1.00 -0.04 10.23
N PRO A 44 -0.19 -0.22 9.17
CA PRO A 44 -0.43 0.47 7.92
C PRO A 44 -1.91 0.27 7.61
N PRO A 45 -2.66 1.31 7.19
CA PRO A 45 -4.02 1.09 6.73
C PRO A 45 -3.88 -0.04 5.74
N MET A 46 -4.49 -1.18 6.06
CA MET A 46 -4.47 -2.34 5.20
C MET A 46 -5.27 -1.89 3.99
N ARG A 47 -4.60 -1.18 3.08
CA ARG A 47 -5.01 -0.96 1.72
C ARG A 47 -4.87 -2.34 1.13
N VAL A 48 -5.89 -3.16 1.40
CA VAL A 48 -6.25 -4.24 0.51
C VAL A 48 -6.45 -3.52 -0.81
N GLU A 49 -5.42 -3.48 -1.64
CA GLU A 49 -5.64 -3.12 -3.03
C GLU A 49 -6.68 -4.15 -3.50
N PRO A 50 -7.90 -3.74 -3.90
CA PRO A 50 -8.93 -4.68 -4.34
C PRO A 50 -8.52 -5.45 -5.61
N ARG A 51 -7.28 -5.26 -6.06
CA ARG A 51 -6.62 -5.93 -7.18
C ARG A 51 -6.34 -7.41 -6.94
N SER A 52 -6.36 -7.91 -5.69
CA SER A 52 -6.06 -9.32 -5.42
C SER A 52 -7.25 -10.22 -5.10
N ILE A 53 -8.48 -9.71 -4.94
CA ILE A 53 -9.65 -10.59 -4.74
C ILE A 53 -10.04 -11.29 -6.06
N PHE A 54 -9.75 -10.67 -7.21
CA PHE A 54 -10.01 -11.23 -8.52
C PHE A 54 -8.70 -11.43 -9.30
N HIS A 55 -7.97 -12.49 -8.98
CA HIS A 55 -6.74 -12.88 -9.67
C HIS A 55 -6.85 -12.92 -11.21
N LYS A 56 -5.78 -12.45 -11.86
CA LYS A 56 -5.06 -13.12 -12.97
C LYS A 56 -5.74 -13.40 -14.33
N LYS A 57 -6.78 -12.69 -14.75
CA LYS A 57 -7.16 -12.72 -16.19
C LYS A 57 -7.26 -11.32 -16.77
N HIS A 58 -6.17 -10.87 -17.40
CA HIS A 58 -6.21 -9.77 -18.35
C HIS A 58 -7.06 -10.22 -19.54
N GLY A 59 -8.22 -9.58 -19.75
CA GLY A 59 -9.13 -9.90 -20.85
C GLY A 59 -10.58 -10.29 -20.48
N ARG A 60 -11.09 -9.90 -19.30
CA ARG A 60 -12.51 -10.12 -18.97
C ARG A 60 -13.41 -9.16 -19.72
N VAL A 61 -14.52 -9.66 -20.26
CA VAL A 61 -15.55 -8.82 -20.88
C VAL A 61 -16.33 -8.12 -19.77
N ALA A 62 -16.61 -6.82 -19.95
CA ALA A 62 -17.41 -6.06 -18.99
C ALA A 62 -18.79 -6.70 -18.81
N GLY A 63 -19.18 -6.98 -17.55
CA GLY A 63 -20.48 -7.58 -17.21
C GLY A 63 -20.46 -9.09 -16.96
N GLU A 64 -19.29 -9.74 -17.00
CA GLU A 64 -19.16 -11.12 -16.52
C GLU A 64 -19.50 -11.24 -15.03
N ARG A 65 -20.45 -12.13 -14.69
CA ARG A 65 -20.78 -12.48 -13.30
C ARG A 65 -19.82 -13.57 -12.86
N ILE A 66 -19.16 -13.40 -11.72
CA ILE A 66 -18.15 -14.36 -11.24
C ILE A 66 -18.53 -14.82 -9.85
N CYS A 67 -18.43 -16.13 -9.61
CA CYS A 67 -18.57 -16.67 -8.27
C CYS A 67 -17.37 -16.24 -7.39
N PRO A 68 -17.58 -15.56 -6.25
CA PRO A 68 -16.49 -15.11 -5.39
C PRO A 68 -15.82 -16.26 -4.62
N LEU A 69 -16.45 -17.45 -4.57
CA LEU A 69 -15.92 -18.61 -3.87
C LEU A 69 -15.03 -19.48 -4.77
N CYS A 70 -15.52 -19.90 -5.94
CA CYS A 70 -14.76 -20.78 -6.83
C CYS A 70 -14.18 -20.09 -8.09
N GLY A 71 -14.50 -18.82 -8.34
CA GLY A 71 -13.99 -18.06 -9.48
C GLY A 71 -14.59 -18.45 -10.84
N SER A 72 -15.60 -19.32 -10.87
CA SER A 72 -16.32 -19.68 -12.10
C SER A 72 -17.06 -18.49 -12.69
N VAL A 73 -17.15 -18.43 -14.03
CA VAL A 73 -17.96 -17.44 -14.75
C VAL A 73 -19.40 -17.94 -14.79
N LEU A 74 -20.30 -17.16 -14.21
CA LEU A 74 -21.71 -17.46 -14.12
C LEU A 74 -22.46 -16.89 -15.32
N THR A 75 -23.38 -17.68 -15.86
CA THR A 75 -24.34 -17.20 -16.86
C THR A 75 -25.39 -16.27 -16.22
N ARG A 76 -26.21 -15.59 -17.03
CA ARG A 76 -27.23 -14.66 -16.50
C ARG A 76 -28.29 -15.35 -15.64
N SER A 77 -28.60 -16.60 -15.94
CA SER A 77 -29.59 -17.43 -15.23
C SER A 77 -29.01 -18.13 -14.00
N GLU A 78 -27.69 -18.24 -13.89
CA GLU A 78 -27.06 -18.88 -12.73
C GLU A 78 -27.13 -17.98 -11.50
N ALA A 79 -27.76 -18.50 -10.45
CA ALA A 79 -27.90 -17.82 -9.17
C ALA A 79 -26.69 -18.08 -8.27
N LEU A 80 -26.47 -17.12 -7.38
CA LEU A 80 -25.50 -17.19 -6.31
C LEU A 80 -26.27 -17.44 -5.01
N TYR A 81 -25.99 -18.56 -4.36
CA TYR A 81 -26.63 -18.95 -3.11
C TYR A 81 -26.14 -18.03 -2.00
N ALA A 82 -27.08 -17.37 -1.34
CA ALA A 82 -26.78 -16.45 -0.26
C ALA A 82 -27.88 -16.50 0.80
N MET A 83 -27.51 -16.23 2.06
CA MET A 83 -28.44 -16.16 3.17
C MET A 83 -28.28 -14.84 3.93
N PRO A 84 -29.38 -14.21 4.36
CA PRO A 84 -29.30 -13.08 5.29
C PRO A 84 -28.90 -13.59 6.67
N VAL A 85 -27.98 -12.89 7.31
CA VAL A 85 -27.57 -13.11 8.70
C VAL A 85 -27.86 -11.83 9.46
N ALA A 86 -28.84 -11.91 10.37
CA ALA A 86 -29.13 -10.82 11.29
C ALA A 86 -27.98 -10.74 12.31
N GLY A 87 -27.24 -9.64 12.30
CA GLY A 87 -26.26 -9.32 13.33
C GLY A 87 -26.79 -8.24 14.27
N ASP A 88 -26.26 -8.17 15.49
CA ASP A 88 -26.68 -7.20 16.53
C ASP A 88 -26.66 -5.73 16.10
N ARG A 89 -25.93 -5.39 15.03
CA ARG A 89 -25.78 -4.01 14.53
C ARG A 89 -26.11 -3.83 13.05
N GLU A 90 -26.12 -4.89 12.24
CA GLU A 90 -26.35 -4.79 10.81
C GLU A 90 -26.76 -6.15 10.20
N ASN A 91 -27.64 -6.11 9.20
CA ASN A 91 -27.99 -7.27 8.40
C ASN A 91 -26.89 -7.52 7.37
N LYS A 92 -26.28 -8.70 7.43
CA LYS A 92 -25.24 -9.11 6.48
C LYS A 92 -25.80 -10.15 5.52
N ILE A 93 -25.25 -10.20 4.31
CA ILE A 93 -25.53 -11.28 3.36
C ILE A 93 -24.32 -12.20 3.34
N LEU A 94 -24.50 -13.45 3.75
CA LEU A 94 -23.48 -14.47 3.66
C LEU A 94 -23.62 -15.16 2.30
N ILE A 95 -22.57 -15.08 1.49
CA ILE A 95 -22.48 -15.78 0.21
C ILE A 95 -22.03 -17.22 0.47
N LEU A 96 -22.87 -18.18 0.12
CA LEU A 96 -22.65 -19.61 0.36
C LEU A 96 -21.91 -20.28 -0.80
N GLY A 97 -22.24 -19.90 -2.05
CA GLY A 97 -21.69 -20.56 -3.23
C GLY A 97 -22.44 -20.27 -4.52
N CYS A 98 -22.07 -20.95 -5.59
CA CYS A 98 -22.85 -21.08 -6.82
C CYS A 98 -23.05 -22.57 -7.12
N ARG A 99 -23.80 -22.90 -8.19
CA ARG A 99 -23.98 -24.29 -8.63
C ARG A 99 -22.65 -25.03 -8.80
N HIS A 100 -21.63 -24.37 -9.36
CA HIS A 100 -20.30 -24.94 -9.59
C HIS A 100 -19.46 -25.14 -8.32
N CYS A 101 -19.85 -24.57 -7.18
CA CYS A 101 -19.17 -24.85 -5.90
C CYS A 101 -19.59 -26.21 -5.31
N TYR A 102 -20.75 -26.71 -5.72
CA TYR A 102 -21.39 -27.91 -5.18
C TYR A 102 -21.65 -28.98 -6.24
N SER A 103 -21.31 -28.70 -7.50
CA SER A 103 -21.15 -29.75 -8.49
C SER A 103 -20.06 -30.66 -7.92
N GLU A 104 -20.46 -31.88 -7.55
CA GLU A 104 -19.53 -32.90 -7.13
C GLU A 104 -18.38 -32.90 -8.14
N ASN A 105 -17.16 -32.69 -7.65
CA ASN A 105 -16.01 -33.11 -8.42
C ASN A 105 -16.22 -34.62 -8.58
N GLU A 106 -16.66 -35.06 -9.76
CA GLU A 106 -16.61 -36.46 -10.18
C GLU A 106 -15.13 -36.87 -10.38
N GLU A 107 -14.30 -36.68 -9.35
CA GLU A 107 -12.94 -37.25 -9.25
C GLU A 107 -12.64 -37.69 -7.82
#